data_AF-A0A3B3V9D6-F1
#
_entry.id   AF-A0A3B3V9D6-F1
#
_cell.length_a   1.000
_cell.length_b   1.000
_cell.length_c   1.000
_cell.angle_alpha   90.00
_cell.angle_beta   90.00
_cell.angle_gamma   90.00
#
_symmetry.space_group_name_H-M   'P 1'
#
loop_
_entity.id
_entity.type
_entity.pdbx_description
1 polymer ?
#
loop_
_entity_poly.entity_id
_entity_poly.type
_entity_poly.pdbx_seq_one_letter_code
_entity_poly.pdbx_strand_id
1 'polypeptide(L)'
;MIYIFLYLNILVPKTTNKNADPCVLKGCLWPKHGRYVTVPYDISDSYTQEERKIILGGLQSFKRTTCIRFVPYSNKYRDYIHFEPKNGCSSSVGRQDGGQFISLEKPGCLSLRAIQHEVLHALGFKHEQVRSDRDEHVEILFKNIEKGKENNFRKVKTNNLGTPYDFTSIMEYGKYAFSKNKLPTIVAKSNPKYDWGRATKMSTNDITRVNRLYGCCE
;
A
#
# COMPACT_ATOMS: atom_id res chain seq x y z
N MET A 1 42.05 23.43 33.98
CA MET A 1 40.72 22.96 34.43
C MET A 1 40.01 22.30 33.26
N ILE A 2 39.47 21.12 33.54
CA ILE A 2 38.62 20.23 32.72
C ILE A 2 37.32 21.00 32.35
N TYR A 3 36.71 20.87 31.16
CA TYR A 3 35.66 19.89 30.86
C TYR A 3 35.42 19.65 29.36
N ILE A 4 35.14 18.39 29.10
CA ILE A 4 34.64 17.73 27.88
C ILE A 4 33.26 18.29 27.49
N PHE A 5 33.03 18.48 26.19
CA PHE A 5 31.72 18.23 25.57
C PHE A 5 31.90 17.42 24.29
N LEU A 6 31.65 16.11 24.41
CA LEU A 6 31.27 15.23 23.32
C LEU A 6 29.89 15.65 22.82
N TYR A 7 29.73 15.94 21.52
CA TYR A 7 28.53 15.53 20.80
C TYR A 7 28.92 15.08 19.39
N LEU A 8 28.61 13.81 19.13
CA LEU A 8 28.81 13.10 17.89
C LEU A 8 28.27 13.91 16.70
N ASN A 9 29.13 14.19 15.72
CA ASN A 9 28.69 14.28 14.34
C ASN A 9 28.26 12.87 13.91
N ILE A 10 27.02 12.50 14.20
CA ILE A 10 26.38 11.36 13.55
C ILE A 10 26.19 11.78 12.10
N LEU A 11 27.14 11.39 11.26
CA LEU A 11 26.93 11.20 9.83
C LEU A 11 25.78 10.20 9.70
N VAL A 12 24.54 10.70 9.67
CA VAL A 12 23.37 9.86 9.36
C VAL A 12 23.60 9.38 7.93
N PRO A 13 23.82 8.07 7.70
CA PRO A 13 24.23 7.59 6.40
C PRO A 13 23.14 7.91 5.37
N LYS A 14 23.50 8.65 4.32
CA LYS A 14 22.76 8.68 3.06
C LYS A 14 22.83 7.28 2.44
N THR A 15 22.04 6.33 2.91
CA THR A 15 21.58 5.11 2.20
C THR A 15 21.06 4.10 3.22
N THR A 16 19.75 4.02 3.44
CA THR A 16 19.11 2.79 3.95
C THR A 16 17.59 2.82 3.71
N ASN A 17 17.12 1.85 2.93
CA ASN A 17 15.97 1.02 3.27
C ASN A 17 14.53 1.65 3.22
N LYS A 18 13.94 1.76 2.03
CA LYS A 18 12.59 2.15 1.47
C LYS A 18 11.56 0.99 1.43
N ASN A 19 10.27 1.04 1.02
CA ASN A 19 9.29 -0.10 0.89
C ASN A 19 8.13 0.35 0.06
N ALA A 20 8.52 0.91 -1.05
CA ALA A 20 7.63 1.45 -2.00
C ALA A 20 8.13 0.98 -3.35
N ASP A 21 7.23 0.99 -4.32
CA ASP A 21 7.56 0.68 -5.71
C ASP A 21 8.83 1.46 -6.12
N PRO A 22 9.72 0.85 -6.93
CA PRO A 22 10.88 1.55 -7.47
C PRO A 22 10.58 2.92 -8.07
N CYS A 23 9.36 3.20 -8.53
CA CYS A 23 8.90 4.50 -8.98
C CYS A 23 9.05 5.60 -7.94
N VAL A 24 9.07 5.26 -6.65
CA VAL A 24 9.30 6.24 -5.57
C VAL A 24 10.67 6.87 -5.69
N LEU A 25 11.67 6.10 -6.15
CA LEU A 25 12.99 6.63 -6.48
C LEU A 25 12.97 7.58 -7.68
N LYS A 26 11.92 7.48 -8.52
CA LYS A 26 11.73 8.24 -9.75
C LYS A 26 10.72 9.39 -9.59
N GLY A 27 10.20 9.64 -8.39
CA GLY A 27 9.31 10.77 -8.10
C GLY A 27 7.80 10.48 -8.14
N CYS A 28 7.36 9.21 -8.08
CA CYS A 28 5.93 8.86 -8.05
C CYS A 28 5.26 9.05 -6.67
N LEU A 29 5.90 9.70 -5.70
CA LEU A 29 5.25 10.02 -4.43
C LEU A 29 4.27 11.17 -4.60
N TRP A 30 3.20 11.16 -3.80
CA TRP A 30 2.38 12.35 -3.61
C TRP A 30 3.19 13.45 -2.91
N PRO A 31 3.07 14.71 -3.36
CA PRO A 31 3.90 15.79 -2.83
C PRO A 31 3.52 16.09 -1.38
N LYS A 32 4.55 16.28 -0.56
CA LYS A 32 4.42 16.72 0.83
C LYS A 32 4.62 18.22 0.92
N HIS A 33 3.70 18.91 1.59
CA HIS A 33 3.79 20.34 1.88
C HIS A 33 3.71 20.57 3.39
N GLY A 34 4.80 21.06 3.98
CA GLY A 34 4.92 21.19 5.43
C GLY A 34 4.76 19.84 6.12
N ARG A 35 3.75 19.72 6.99
CA ARG A 35 3.51 18.50 7.80
C ARG A 35 2.68 17.43 7.10
N TYR A 36 1.96 17.77 6.03
CA TYR A 36 0.95 16.88 5.44
C TYR A 36 1.24 16.56 3.97
N VAL A 37 0.73 15.41 3.55
CA VAL A 37 0.68 15.00 2.15
C VAL A 37 -0.76 15.15 1.71
N THR A 38 -1.00 16.07 0.77
CA THR A 38 -2.34 16.32 0.25
C THR A 38 -2.58 15.46 -0.98
N VAL A 39 -3.63 14.64 -0.92
CA VAL A 39 -4.06 13.77 -2.03
C VAL A 39 -5.46 14.22 -2.46
N PRO A 40 -5.58 14.98 -3.56
CA PRO A 40 -6.87 15.37 -4.09
C PRO A 40 -7.65 14.15 -4.58
N TYR A 41 -8.96 14.13 -4.35
CA TYR A 41 -9.82 13.05 -4.82
C TYR A 41 -11.17 13.54 -5.34
N ASP A 42 -11.74 12.77 -6.25
CA ASP A 42 -13.09 12.87 -6.74
C ASP A 42 -13.77 11.50 -6.70
N ILE A 43 -15.08 11.46 -6.55
CA ILE A 43 -15.85 10.20 -6.48
C ILE A 43 -16.96 10.27 -7.51
N SER A 44 -16.96 9.33 -8.45
CA SER A 44 -17.97 9.21 -9.51
C SER A 44 -19.41 9.30 -8.96
N ASP A 45 -20.27 10.01 -9.68
CA ASP A 45 -21.70 10.10 -9.39
C ASP A 45 -22.43 8.76 -9.58
N SER A 46 -21.75 7.75 -10.15
CA SER A 46 -22.28 6.39 -10.15
C SER A 46 -22.44 5.83 -8.74
N TYR A 47 -21.70 6.31 -7.72
CA TYR A 47 -21.87 5.90 -6.31
C TYR A 47 -23.06 6.57 -5.63
N THR A 48 -23.86 5.79 -4.91
CA THR A 48 -24.93 6.34 -4.04
C THR A 48 -24.32 7.12 -2.88
N GLN A 49 -25.15 7.88 -2.16
CA GLN A 49 -24.69 8.65 -1.00
C GLN A 49 -24.14 7.74 0.11
N GLU A 50 -24.75 6.57 0.32
CA GLU A 50 -24.32 5.55 1.28
C GLU A 50 -22.96 4.98 0.90
N GLU A 51 -22.76 4.64 -0.37
CA GLU A 51 -21.48 4.10 -0.86
C GLU A 51 -20.37 5.15 -0.81
N ARG A 52 -20.68 6.41 -1.13
CA ARG A 52 -19.78 7.55 -0.94
C ARG A 52 -19.35 7.67 0.53
N LYS A 53 -20.26 7.51 1.49
CA LYS A 53 -19.92 7.52 2.93
C LYS A 53 -18.92 6.40 3.29
N ILE A 54 -19.04 5.22 2.69
CA ILE A 54 -18.09 4.10 2.91
C ILE A 54 -16.69 4.48 2.38
N ILE A 55 -16.60 5.00 1.16
CA ILE A 55 -15.33 5.46 0.56
C ILE A 55 -14.69 6.53 1.44
N LEU A 56 -15.45 7.56 1.82
CA LEU A 56 -14.99 8.64 2.68
C LEU A 56 -14.54 8.14 4.06
N GLY A 57 -15.23 7.15 4.64
CA GLY A 57 -14.81 6.48 5.88
C GLY A 57 -13.46 5.79 5.75
N GLY A 58 -13.22 5.13 4.61
CA GLY A 58 -11.92 4.55 4.26
C GLY A 58 -10.82 5.61 4.16
N LEU A 59 -11.05 6.72 3.46
CA LEU A 59 -10.09 7.82 3.35
C LEU A 59 -9.79 8.47 4.71
N GLN A 60 -10.83 8.66 5.53
CA GLN A 60 -10.70 9.25 6.87
C GLN A 60 -9.84 8.40 7.82
N SER A 61 -9.76 7.08 7.59
CA SER A 61 -8.94 6.19 8.43
C SER A 61 -7.44 6.54 8.38
N PHE A 62 -6.92 7.00 7.23
CA PHE A 62 -5.53 7.41 7.07
C PHE A 62 -5.21 8.69 7.86
N LYS A 63 -6.17 9.61 7.98
CA LYS A 63 -6.00 10.86 8.72
C LYS A 63 -5.67 10.62 10.20
N ARG A 64 -6.16 9.51 10.78
CA ARG A 64 -6.00 9.18 12.20
C ARG A 64 -4.62 8.69 12.57
N THR A 65 -3.89 8.07 11.64
CA THR A 65 -2.64 7.34 11.93
C THR A 65 -1.46 7.78 11.06
N THR A 66 -1.69 8.69 10.11
CA THR A 66 -0.67 9.15 9.16
C THR A 66 -0.78 10.65 8.88
N CYS A 67 0.18 11.20 8.15
CA CYS A 67 0.14 12.57 7.62
C CYS A 67 -0.58 12.72 6.27
N ILE A 68 -1.19 11.65 5.73
CA ILE A 68 -1.95 11.70 4.48
C ILE A 68 -3.29 12.41 4.70
N ARG A 69 -3.62 13.38 3.83
CA ARG A 69 -4.85 14.18 3.88
C ARG A 69 -5.54 14.16 2.53
N PHE A 70 -6.67 13.46 2.48
CA PHE A 70 -7.54 13.46 1.32
C PHE A 70 -8.37 14.74 1.29
N VAL A 71 -8.39 15.43 0.15
CA VAL A 71 -9.16 16.67 -0.05
C VAL A 71 -9.99 16.58 -1.31
N PRO A 72 -11.20 17.18 -1.36
CA PRO A 72 -11.97 17.24 -2.59
C PRO A 72 -11.16 17.87 -3.72
N TYR A 73 -11.28 17.29 -4.91
CA TYR A 73 -10.66 17.79 -6.12
C TYR A 73 -11.20 19.17 -6.49
N SER A 74 -10.34 19.96 -7.11
CA SER A 74 -10.65 21.23 -7.75
C SER A 74 -9.64 21.45 -8.87
N ASN A 75 -9.98 22.26 -9.86
CA ASN A 75 -9.18 22.53 -11.06
C ASN A 75 -7.76 23.08 -10.80
N LYS A 76 -7.43 23.49 -9.57
CA LYS A 76 -6.06 23.87 -9.18
C LYS A 76 -5.11 22.68 -9.02
N TYR A 77 -5.63 21.47 -8.87
CA TYR A 77 -4.84 20.26 -8.74
C TYR A 77 -4.67 19.62 -10.12
N ARG A 78 -3.41 19.37 -10.52
CA ARG A 78 -3.12 18.59 -11.73
C ARG A 78 -3.37 17.10 -11.48
N ASP A 79 -2.82 16.58 -10.39
CA ASP A 79 -2.87 15.15 -10.07
C ASP A 79 -3.92 14.87 -8.99
N TYR A 80 -4.74 13.86 -9.19
CA TYR A 80 -5.82 13.49 -8.27
C TYR A 80 -6.24 12.03 -8.46
N ILE A 81 -6.94 11.49 -7.47
CA ILE A 81 -7.56 10.17 -7.55
C ILE A 81 -9.02 10.33 -7.95
N HIS A 82 -9.49 9.58 -8.94
CA HIS A 82 -10.91 9.44 -9.26
C HIS A 82 -11.39 8.04 -8.90
N PHE A 83 -12.33 7.95 -7.95
CA PHE A 83 -12.96 6.69 -7.56
C PHE A 83 -14.11 6.37 -8.52
N GLU A 84 -14.10 5.19 -9.13
CA GLU A 84 -15.11 4.76 -10.11
C GLU A 84 -15.42 3.26 -10.00
N PRO A 85 -16.68 2.82 -10.16
CA PRO A 85 -17.03 1.41 -10.05
C PRO A 85 -16.77 0.67 -11.37
N LYS A 86 -15.49 0.55 -11.77
CA LYS A 86 -15.08 -0.31 -12.88
C LYS A 86 -15.01 -1.77 -12.43
N ASN A 87 -14.41 -2.64 -13.26
CA ASN A 87 -14.27 -4.07 -12.96
C ASN A 87 -13.20 -4.31 -11.89
N GLY A 88 -13.58 -5.03 -10.84
CA GLY A 88 -12.72 -5.39 -9.71
C GLY A 88 -12.28 -4.21 -8.84
N CYS A 89 -11.44 -4.55 -7.86
CA CYS A 89 -10.72 -3.58 -7.03
C CYS A 89 -9.32 -3.40 -7.64
N SER A 90 -8.97 -2.18 -8.02
CA SER A 90 -7.64 -1.92 -8.60
C SER A 90 -7.21 -0.47 -8.51
N SER A 91 -5.90 -0.26 -8.53
CA SER A 91 -5.26 1.05 -8.44
C SER A 91 -3.89 1.02 -9.12
N SER A 92 -3.48 2.16 -9.66
CA SER A 92 -2.10 2.36 -10.10
C SER A 92 -1.16 2.50 -8.90
N VAL A 93 0.08 2.05 -9.03
CA VAL A 93 1.05 2.16 -7.94
C VAL A 93 1.75 3.52 -7.97
N GLY A 94 1.55 4.32 -6.92
CA GLY A 94 2.06 5.69 -6.79
C GLY A 94 1.20 6.74 -7.51
N ARG A 95 1.61 8.01 -7.35
CA ARG A 95 1.05 9.16 -8.07
C ARG A 95 1.38 9.06 -9.55
N GLN A 96 0.35 9.14 -10.37
CA GLN A 96 0.47 9.23 -11.83
C GLN A 96 0.43 10.68 -12.30
N ASP A 97 0.75 10.91 -13.58
CA ASP A 97 0.59 12.22 -14.19
C ASP A 97 -0.89 12.49 -14.51
N GLY A 98 -1.48 13.53 -13.92
CA GLY A 98 -2.89 13.85 -14.07
C GLY A 98 -3.82 13.02 -13.18
N GLY A 99 -5.07 12.86 -13.61
CA GLY A 99 -6.06 12.04 -12.91
C GLY A 99 -5.75 10.54 -13.01
N GLN A 100 -5.80 9.81 -11.90
CA GLN A 100 -5.68 8.36 -11.86
C GLN A 100 -6.91 7.69 -11.27
N PHE A 101 -7.29 6.53 -11.79
CA PHE A 101 -8.43 5.78 -11.27
C PHE A 101 -8.04 4.91 -10.06
N ILE A 102 -8.94 4.87 -9.09
CA ILE A 102 -9.10 3.72 -8.21
C ILE A 102 -10.45 3.08 -8.54
N SER A 103 -10.40 1.84 -9.03
CA SER A 103 -11.60 1.05 -9.28
C SER A 103 -12.10 0.45 -7.97
N LEU A 104 -13.34 0.73 -7.61
CA LEU A 104 -14.04 0.02 -6.52
C LEU A 104 -15.37 -0.51 -7.06
N GLU A 105 -15.33 -1.71 -7.65
CA GLU A 105 -16.51 -2.42 -8.10
C GLU A 105 -17.54 -2.60 -6.98
N LYS A 106 -18.81 -2.47 -7.31
CA LYS A 106 -19.91 -2.63 -6.36
C LYS A 106 -20.53 -4.02 -6.46
N PRO A 107 -20.96 -4.62 -5.34
CA PRO A 107 -20.70 -4.19 -3.96
C PRO A 107 -19.32 -4.65 -3.44
N GLY A 108 -18.60 -5.50 -4.18
CA GLY A 108 -17.48 -6.29 -3.66
C GLY A 108 -16.28 -5.51 -3.13
N CYS A 109 -16.02 -4.29 -3.63
CA CYS A 109 -14.90 -3.46 -3.22
C CYS A 109 -15.27 -2.36 -2.22
N LEU A 110 -16.54 -2.24 -1.83
CA LEU A 110 -17.00 -1.23 -0.88
C LEU A 110 -16.84 -1.70 0.57
N SER A 111 -15.59 -1.90 0.96
CA SER A 111 -15.20 -2.23 2.33
C SER A 111 -13.99 -1.42 2.76
N LEU A 112 -13.86 -1.18 4.07
CA LEU A 112 -12.67 -0.51 4.63
C LEU A 112 -11.37 -1.18 4.15
N ARG A 113 -11.38 -2.51 4.10
CA ARG A 113 -10.23 -3.31 3.65
C ARG A 113 -9.83 -2.98 2.23
N ALA A 114 -10.77 -3.08 1.29
CA ALA A 114 -10.50 -2.84 -0.12
C ALA A 114 -10.08 -1.39 -0.37
N ILE A 115 -10.78 -0.41 0.23
CA ILE A 115 -10.44 1.01 0.07
C ILE A 115 -9.03 1.30 0.58
N GLN A 116 -8.65 0.81 1.76
CA GLN A 116 -7.29 0.99 2.28
C GLN A 116 -6.24 0.32 1.40
N HIS A 117 -6.51 -0.88 0.89
CA HIS A 117 -5.60 -1.61 0.00
C HIS A 117 -5.34 -0.83 -1.30
N GLU A 118 -6.39 -0.40 -1.99
CA GLU A 118 -6.24 0.32 -3.25
C GLU A 118 -5.64 1.72 -3.07
N VAL A 119 -5.91 2.37 -1.95
CA VAL A 119 -5.27 3.63 -1.59
C VAL A 119 -3.79 3.43 -1.27
N LEU A 120 -3.39 2.35 -0.60
CA LEU A 120 -1.98 2.04 -0.37
C LEU A 120 -1.24 1.83 -1.70
N HIS A 121 -1.86 1.17 -2.68
CA HIS A 121 -1.32 1.14 -4.04
C HIS A 121 -1.10 2.55 -4.60
N ALA A 122 -2.11 3.43 -4.57
CA ALA A 122 -1.98 4.81 -5.04
C ALA A 122 -0.92 5.62 -4.27
N LEU A 123 -0.64 5.26 -3.02
CA LEU A 123 0.43 5.85 -2.21
C LEU A 123 1.84 5.28 -2.51
N GLY A 124 1.94 4.25 -3.34
CA GLY A 124 3.21 3.69 -3.82
C GLY A 124 3.56 2.32 -3.26
N PHE A 125 2.65 1.64 -2.57
CA PHE A 125 2.92 0.34 -1.97
C PHE A 125 2.58 -0.82 -2.92
N LYS A 126 3.42 -1.85 -2.91
CA LYS A 126 3.20 -3.13 -3.60
C LYS A 126 2.58 -4.14 -2.63
N HIS A 127 2.17 -5.29 -3.16
CA HIS A 127 1.78 -6.43 -2.33
C HIS A 127 2.95 -6.94 -1.48
N GLU A 128 2.63 -7.54 -0.34
CA GLU A 128 3.63 -8.01 0.63
C GLU A 128 4.39 -9.24 0.10
N GLN A 129 3.70 -10.18 -0.56
CA GLN A 129 4.31 -11.40 -1.13
C GLN A 129 5.26 -11.16 -2.32
N VAL A 130 5.35 -9.92 -2.83
CA VAL A 130 6.29 -9.56 -3.88
C VAL A 130 7.56 -8.88 -3.35
N ARG A 131 7.72 -8.79 -2.03
CA ARG A 131 8.93 -8.25 -1.42
C ARG A 131 10.21 -8.98 -1.86
N SER A 132 11.32 -8.27 -1.84
CA SER A 132 12.64 -8.81 -2.19
C SER A 132 13.09 -9.96 -1.26
N ASP A 133 12.72 -9.90 0.02
CA ASP A 133 13.02 -10.89 1.07
C ASP A 133 11.93 -11.96 1.22
N ARG A 134 10.86 -11.93 0.41
CA ARG A 134 9.70 -12.82 0.61
C ARG A 134 10.06 -14.31 0.63
N ASP A 135 11.10 -14.73 -0.09
CA ASP A 135 11.54 -16.14 -0.12
C ASP A 135 12.12 -16.60 1.24
N GLU A 136 12.37 -15.72 2.20
CA GLU A 136 12.72 -16.11 3.58
C GLU A 136 11.48 -16.49 4.40
N HIS A 137 10.28 -16.07 3.95
CA HIS A 137 9.04 -16.16 4.71
C HIS A 137 8.00 -17.07 4.05
N VAL A 138 7.91 -17.04 2.71
CA VAL A 138 6.93 -17.79 1.93
C VAL A 138 7.57 -18.53 0.76
N GLU A 139 6.90 -19.60 0.34
CA GLU A 139 7.13 -20.29 -0.91
C GLU A 139 5.95 -20.04 -1.86
N ILE A 140 6.26 -19.72 -3.12
CA ILE A 140 5.25 -19.56 -4.18
C ILE A 140 5.15 -20.85 -4.99
N LEU A 141 3.98 -21.47 -4.94
CA LEU A 141 3.68 -22.70 -5.67
C LEU A 141 3.18 -22.36 -7.08
N PHE A 142 4.09 -21.95 -7.97
CA PHE A 142 3.76 -21.53 -9.35
C PHE A 142 2.92 -22.55 -10.12
N LYS A 143 3.10 -23.85 -9.86
CA LYS A 143 2.30 -24.92 -10.47
C LYS A 143 0.80 -24.81 -10.19
N ASN A 144 0.39 -24.15 -9.11
CA ASN A 144 -1.01 -23.97 -8.71
C ASN A 144 -1.61 -22.64 -9.22
N ILE A 145 -0.81 -21.76 -9.82
CA ILE A 145 -1.26 -20.45 -10.31
C ILE A 145 -1.96 -20.61 -11.66
N GLU A 146 -3.05 -19.87 -11.85
CA GLU A 146 -3.74 -19.65 -13.12
C GLU A 146 -2.76 -19.17 -14.22
N LYS A 147 -2.86 -19.77 -15.41
CA LYS A 147 -2.02 -19.42 -16.55
C LYS A 147 -2.17 -17.92 -16.87
N GLY A 148 -1.06 -17.19 -16.93
CA GLY A 148 -1.02 -15.76 -17.20
C GLY A 148 -1.09 -14.86 -15.96
N LYS A 149 -1.25 -15.42 -14.76
CA LYS A 149 -1.27 -14.68 -13.48
C LYS A 149 0.05 -14.74 -12.70
N GLU A 150 1.06 -15.45 -13.22
CA GLU A 150 2.35 -15.68 -12.57
C GLU A 150 3.11 -14.37 -12.30
N ASN A 151 2.90 -13.35 -13.14
CA ASN A 151 3.52 -12.04 -12.98
C ASN A 151 3.11 -11.34 -11.67
N ASN A 152 1.93 -11.64 -11.11
CA ASN A 152 1.48 -11.08 -9.83
C ASN A 152 2.29 -11.57 -8.62
N PHE A 153 3.08 -12.63 -8.81
CA PHE A 153 3.87 -13.28 -7.76
C PHE A 153 5.38 -13.08 -7.96
N ARG A 154 5.79 -12.39 -9.03
CA ARG A 154 7.20 -12.10 -9.26
C ARG A 154 7.69 -11.13 -8.21
N LYS A 155 8.84 -11.45 -7.60
CA LYS A 155 9.51 -10.53 -6.68
C LYS A 155 9.81 -9.23 -7.40
N VAL A 156 9.56 -8.14 -6.70
CA VAL A 156 10.05 -6.83 -7.08
C VAL A 156 11.29 -6.57 -6.25
N LYS A 157 12.23 -5.78 -6.78
CA LYS A 157 13.27 -5.15 -5.94
C LYS A 157 12.61 -4.09 -5.08
N THR A 158 11.76 -4.55 -4.17
CA THR A 158 11.15 -3.71 -3.15
C THR A 158 12.26 -3.26 -2.23
N ASN A 159 11.85 -2.43 -1.33
CA ASN A 159 12.66 -2.16 -0.19
C ASN A 159 11.75 -2.48 1.02
N ASN A 160 12.24 -2.62 2.25
CA ASN A 160 11.40 -3.09 3.36
C ASN A 160 11.07 -2.06 4.47
N LEU A 161 11.49 -0.79 4.34
CA LEU A 161 11.32 0.34 5.28
C LEU A 161 11.77 0.00 6.69
N GLY A 162 12.71 -0.94 6.84
CA GLY A 162 13.07 -1.47 8.16
C GLY A 162 11.90 -2.10 8.90
N THR A 163 10.96 -2.71 8.18
CA THR A 163 9.86 -3.49 8.76
C THR A 163 9.99 -4.96 8.37
N PRO A 164 9.67 -5.90 9.29
CA PRO A 164 9.65 -7.31 8.97
C PRO A 164 8.54 -7.63 7.97
N TYR A 165 8.61 -8.83 7.38
CA TYR A 165 7.52 -9.38 6.60
C TYR A 165 6.27 -9.56 7.47
N ASP A 166 5.11 -9.16 6.95
CA ASP A 166 3.87 -9.10 7.69
C ASP A 166 2.73 -9.86 7.02
N PHE A 167 2.49 -11.09 7.48
CA PHE A 167 1.35 -11.89 7.03
C PHE A 167 -0.03 -11.28 7.37
N THR A 168 -0.05 -10.30 8.30
CA THR A 168 -1.27 -9.57 8.68
C THR A 168 -1.44 -8.26 7.91
N SER A 169 -0.49 -7.92 7.02
CA SER A 169 -0.58 -6.76 6.15
C SER A 169 -1.84 -6.87 5.29
N ILE A 170 -2.51 -5.73 5.10
CA ILE A 170 -3.63 -5.66 4.17
C ILE A 170 -3.19 -5.87 2.72
N MET A 171 -1.89 -5.73 2.45
CA MET A 171 -1.25 -5.91 1.15
C MET A 171 -0.80 -7.35 0.90
N GLU A 172 -0.97 -8.27 1.86
CA GLU A 172 -0.61 -9.69 1.69
C GLU A 172 -1.71 -10.46 0.96
N TYR A 173 -1.34 -11.19 -0.09
CA TYR A 173 -2.25 -12.11 -0.75
C TYR A 173 -2.64 -13.28 0.15
N GLY A 174 -3.91 -13.67 0.06
CA GLY A 174 -4.39 -14.91 0.66
C GLY A 174 -3.77 -16.13 -0.01
N LYS A 175 -3.71 -17.24 0.73
CA LYS A 175 -3.10 -18.51 0.29
C LYS A 175 -3.56 -19.02 -1.07
N TYR A 176 -4.80 -18.74 -1.46
CA TYR A 176 -5.45 -19.28 -2.65
C TYR A 176 -5.56 -18.25 -3.79
N ALA A 177 -4.90 -17.11 -3.68
CA ALA A 177 -4.93 -16.08 -4.71
C ALA A 177 -4.55 -16.67 -6.08
N PHE A 178 -5.39 -16.44 -7.10
CA PHE A 178 -5.20 -16.93 -8.48
C PHE A 178 -4.95 -18.45 -8.58
N SER A 179 -5.57 -19.25 -7.71
CA SER A 179 -5.43 -20.71 -7.73
C SER A 179 -6.28 -21.33 -8.83
N LYS A 180 -5.67 -22.12 -9.72
CA LYS A 180 -6.40 -22.86 -10.78
C LYS A 180 -6.98 -24.19 -10.33
N ASN A 181 -6.59 -24.68 -9.16
CA ASN A 181 -6.88 -26.05 -8.70
C ASN A 181 -7.34 -26.10 -7.23
N LYS A 182 -7.73 -24.96 -6.64
CA LYS A 182 -8.14 -24.82 -5.24
C LYS A 182 -7.05 -25.23 -4.23
N LEU A 183 -5.81 -25.43 -4.67
CA LEU A 183 -4.64 -25.64 -3.82
C LEU A 183 -3.96 -24.30 -3.53
N PRO A 184 -3.22 -24.17 -2.42
CA PRO A 184 -2.53 -22.92 -2.09
C PRO A 184 -1.52 -22.54 -3.18
N THR A 185 -1.46 -21.26 -3.53
CA THR A 185 -0.43 -20.64 -4.36
C THR A 185 0.70 -20.05 -3.51
N ILE A 186 0.45 -19.78 -2.24
CA ILE A 186 1.42 -19.25 -1.26
C ILE A 186 1.40 -20.13 0.00
N VAL A 187 2.57 -20.54 0.48
CA VAL A 187 2.74 -21.32 1.71
C VAL A 187 3.77 -20.64 2.61
N ALA A 188 3.48 -20.49 3.90
CA ALA A 188 4.44 -19.95 4.87
C ALA A 188 5.52 -21.00 5.18
N LYS A 189 6.80 -20.60 5.13
CA LYS A 189 7.94 -21.50 5.37
C LYS A 189 8.04 -21.97 6.82
N SER A 190 7.71 -21.10 7.77
CA SER A 190 7.74 -21.42 9.20
C SER A 190 6.69 -22.47 9.59
N ASN A 191 5.52 -22.41 8.96
CA ASN A 191 4.42 -23.34 9.21
C ASN A 191 3.47 -23.39 8.01
N PRO A 192 3.46 -24.48 7.21
CA PRO A 192 2.58 -24.62 6.06
C PRO A 192 1.07 -24.53 6.35
N LYS A 193 0.66 -24.75 7.61
CA LYS A 193 -0.73 -24.65 8.07
C LYS A 193 -1.09 -23.27 8.62
N TYR A 194 -0.11 -22.37 8.81
CA TYR A 194 -0.34 -21.02 9.32
C TYR A 194 -1.42 -20.33 8.51
N ASP A 195 -2.41 -19.71 9.14
CA ASP A 195 -3.56 -19.13 8.44
C ASP A 195 -3.54 -17.60 8.48
N TRP A 196 -3.66 -16.97 7.30
CA TRP A 196 -3.56 -15.53 7.11
C TRP A 196 -4.46 -15.05 5.96
N GLY A 197 -4.37 -13.76 5.64
CA GLY A 197 -5.21 -13.14 4.59
C GLY A 197 -6.58 -12.71 5.09
N ARG A 198 -6.76 -12.60 6.42
CA ARG A 198 -8.00 -12.17 7.08
C ARG A 198 -7.95 -10.72 7.59
N ALA A 199 -6.97 -9.94 7.14
CA ALA A 199 -6.82 -8.54 7.54
C ALA A 199 -8.09 -7.76 7.21
N THR A 200 -8.66 -7.01 8.16
CA THR A 200 -9.86 -6.18 7.94
C THR A 200 -9.53 -4.69 7.81
N LYS A 201 -8.29 -4.32 8.19
CA LYS A 201 -7.73 -2.96 8.15
C LYS A 201 -6.21 -3.03 8.05
N MET A 202 -5.57 -1.90 7.77
CA MET A 202 -4.12 -1.74 7.79
C MET A 202 -3.51 -2.29 9.09
N SER A 203 -2.41 -3.03 8.96
CA SER A 203 -1.61 -3.46 10.09
C SER A 203 -0.76 -2.30 10.65
N THR A 204 -0.13 -2.53 11.81
CA THR A 204 0.85 -1.59 12.37
C THR A 204 2.02 -1.38 11.40
N ASN A 205 2.43 -2.41 10.67
CA ASN A 205 3.50 -2.30 9.68
C ASN A 205 3.07 -1.47 8.48
N ASP A 206 1.85 -1.66 7.97
CA ASP A 206 1.29 -0.85 6.87
C ASP A 206 1.34 0.65 7.23
N ILE A 207 0.85 1.00 8.43
CA ILE A 207 0.86 2.39 8.93
C ILE A 207 2.29 2.91 9.08
N THR A 208 3.17 2.12 9.70
CA THR A 208 4.57 2.47 9.91
C THR A 208 5.27 2.75 8.57
N ARG A 209 4.98 1.94 7.55
CA ARG A 209 5.52 2.10 6.19
C ARG A 209 5.02 3.38 5.53
N VAL A 210 3.73 3.70 5.62
CA VAL A 210 3.20 4.99 5.14
C VAL A 210 3.93 6.14 5.82
N ASN A 211 4.04 6.10 7.15
CA ASN A 211 4.67 7.17 7.92
C ASN A 211 6.15 7.34 7.61
N ARG A 212 6.91 6.25 7.47
CA ARG A 212 8.32 6.29 7.08
C ARG A 212 8.50 6.78 5.66
N LEU A 213 7.68 6.31 4.72
CA LEU A 213 7.78 6.68 3.30
C LEU A 213 7.55 8.18 3.07
N TYR A 214 6.53 8.75 3.72
CA TYR A 214 6.16 10.15 3.60
C TYR A 214 6.80 11.04 4.71
N GLY A 215 7.67 10.46 5.53
CA GLY A 215 8.35 11.13 6.64
C GLY A 215 7.37 11.85 7.57
N CYS A 216 6.23 11.25 7.89
CA CYS A 216 5.25 11.86 8.77
C CYS A 216 5.89 12.14 10.14
N CYS A 217 5.90 13.42 10.53
CA CYS A 217 6.40 13.84 11.84
C CYS A 217 5.35 13.53 12.91
N GLU A 218 5.80 13.19 14.11
CA GLU A 218 4.99 13.40 15.32
C GLU A 218 4.87 14.89 15.62
#